data_AF-B1C5N6-F1
#
_entry.id   AF-B1C5N6-F1
#
_cell.length_a   1.000
_cell.length_b   1.000
_cell.length_c   1.000
_cell.angle_alpha   90.00
_cell.angle_beta   90.00
_cell.angle_gamma   90.00
#
_symmetry.space_group_name_H-M   'P 1'
#
loop_
_entity.id
_entity.type
_entity.pdbx_description
1 polymer ?
#
loop_
_entity_poly.entity_id
_entity_poly.type
_entity_poly.pdbx_seq_one_letter_code
_entity_poly.pdbx_strand_id
1 'polypeptide(L)' 'MHYIPEPVRDTDNHFLLPVEDVIPQSTGRGYSSTGRVERGVIKVGEK' A
#
# COMPACT_ATOMS: atom_id res chain seq x y z
N MET A 1 -3.69 22.77 21.93
CA MET A 1 -4.06 21.66 21.02
C MET A 1 -2.87 21.41 20.11
N HIS A 2 -2.37 20.17 20.07
CA HIS A 2 -1.20 19.83 19.25
C HIS A 2 -1.71 19.47 17.85
N TYR A 3 -1.39 20.29 16.86
CA TYR A 3 -1.74 20.01 15.46
C TYR A 3 -0.70 19.03 14.90
N ILE A 4 -1.15 17.86 14.47
CA ILE A 4 -0.30 16.90 13.77
C ILE A 4 -0.43 17.23 12.27
N PRO A 5 0.65 17.66 11.61
CA PRO A 5 0.59 17.93 10.19
C PRO A 5 0.31 16.63 9.43
N GLU A 6 -0.50 16.73 8.38
CA GLU A 6 -0.75 15.59 7.51
C GLU A 6 0.55 15.21 6.78
N PRO A 7 0.84 13.89 6.66
CA PRO A 7 2.02 13.45 5.93
C PRO A 7 1.88 13.83 4.45
N VAL A 8 2.95 14.42 3.89
CA VAL A 8 3.05 14.69 2.46
C VAL A 8 3.05 13.35 1.73
N ARG A 9 2.05 13.11 0.87
CA ARG A 9 1.94 11.91 0.04
C ARG A 9 2.50 12.22 -1.34
N ASP A 10 3.47 11.43 -1.77
CA ASP A 10 4.02 11.48 -3.12
C ASP A 10 3.15 10.61 -4.04
N THR A 11 2.13 11.19 -4.66
CA THR A 11 1.12 10.45 -5.45
C THR A 11 1.42 10.38 -6.94
N ASP A 12 2.30 11.23 -7.45
CA ASP A 12 2.58 11.36 -8.89
C ASP A 12 3.66 10.38 -9.38
N ASN A 13 4.48 9.86 -8.46
CA ASN A 13 5.51 8.89 -8.78
C ASN A 13 4.94 7.46 -8.93
N HIS A 14 5.72 6.58 -9.57
CA HIS A 14 5.35 5.17 -9.72
C HIS A 14 5.07 4.50 -8.36
N PHE A 15 4.00 3.69 -8.32
CA PHE A 15 3.59 2.99 -7.11
C PHE A 15 4.71 2.12 -6.54
N LEU A 16 4.96 2.26 -5.24
CA LEU A 16 5.92 1.46 -4.49
C LEU A 16 5.32 1.09 -3.14
N LEU A 17 5.16 -0.22 -2.94
CA LEU A 17 4.71 -0.82 -1.70
C LEU A 17 5.74 -1.86 -1.24
N PRO A 18 6.58 -1.56 -0.24
CA PRO A 18 7.34 -2.59 0.45
C PRO A 18 6.39 -3.58 1.10
N VAL A 19 6.63 -4.88 0.88
CA VAL A 19 5.83 -5.95 1.48
C VAL A 19 6.37 -6.24 2.88
N GLU A 20 5.56 -5.98 3.90
CA GLU A 20 5.89 -6.23 5.31
C GLU A 20 5.44 -7.63 5.75
N ASP A 21 4.27 -8.08 5.31
CA ASP A 21 3.75 -9.41 5.60
C ASP A 21 2.93 -9.98 4.43
N VAL A 22 2.85 -11.30 4.35
CA VAL A 22 2.11 -12.04 3.32
C VAL A 22 1.23 -13.08 3.99
N ILE A 23 -0.08 -12.89 3.86
CA ILE A 23 -1.09 -13.73 4.47
C ILE A 23 -1.70 -14.65 3.40
N PRO A 24 -1.56 -15.98 3.52
CA PRO A 24 -2.28 -16.91 2.66
C PRO A 24 -3.78 -16.86 2.95
N GLN A 25 -4.60 -16.62 1.93
CA GLN A 25 -6.05 -16.74 2.08
C GLN A 25 -6.45 -18.21 1.96
N SER A 26 -6.91 -18.80 3.07
CA SER A 26 -7.36 -20.19 3.15
C SER A 26 -8.57 -20.53 2.26
N THR A 27 -9.23 -19.52 1.69
CA THR A 27 -10.43 -19.65 0.85
C THR A 27 -10.14 -19.74 -0.66
N GLY A 28 -8.87 -19.95 -1.06
CA GLY A 28 -8.49 -20.13 -2.47
C GLY A 28 -8.40 -18.82 -3.26
N ARG A 29 -8.23 -17.68 -2.58
CA ARG A 29 -8.16 -16.33 -3.18
C ARG A 29 -6.73 -15.84 -3.42
N GLY A 30 -5.75 -16.73 -3.29
CA GLY A 30 -4.33 -16.39 -3.37
C GLY A 30 -3.78 -15.84 -2.05
N TYR A 31 -2.77 -15.00 -2.15
CA TYR A 31 -2.09 -14.38 -1.01
C TYR A 31 -2.43 -12.90 -0.96
N SER A 32 -2.64 -12.37 0.25
CA SER A 32 -2.74 -10.92 0.49
C SER A 32 -1.43 -10.44 1.09
N SER A 33 -0.85 -9.37 0.55
CA SER A 33 0.28 -8.69 1.18
C SER A 33 -0.18 -7.43 1.91
N THR A 34 0.55 -7.08 2.98
CA THR A 34 0.40 -5.81 3.69
C THR A 34 1.72 -5.04 3.62
N GLY A 35 1.63 -3.72 3.72
CA GLY A 35 2.77 -2.83 3.63
C GLY A 35 2.38 -1.38 3.77
N ARG A 36 3.34 -0.51 4.09
CA ARG A 36 3.17 0.94 4.00
C ARG A 36 3.50 1.42 2.60
N VAL A 37 2.55 2.06 1.92
CA VAL A 37 2.80 2.71 0.62
C VAL A 37 3.86 3.79 0.80
N GLU A 38 4.97 3.65 0.09
CA GLU A 38 6.06 4.64 0.10
C GLU A 38 5.77 5.79 -0.86
N ARG A 39 5.23 5.47 -2.04
CA ARG A 39 4.87 6.46 -3.08
C ARG A 39 3.90 5.87 -4.11
N GLY A 40 3.27 6.76 -4.87
CA GLY A 40 2.32 6.48 -5.92
C GLY A 40 0.97 5.98 -5.43
N VAL A 41 0.11 5.67 -6.39
CA VAL A 41 -1.24 5.13 -6.17
C VAL A 41 -1.40 3.94 -7.13
N ILE A 42 -1.99 2.85 -6.64
CA ILE A 42 -2.35 1.70 -7.47
C ILE A 42 -3.87 1.50 -7.48
N LYS A 43 -4.44 1.22 -8.66
CA LYS A 43 -5.85 0.85 -8.80
C LYS A 43 -5.99 -0.66 -9.01
N VAL A 44 -7.17 -1.20 -8.67
CA VAL A 44 -7.46 -2.62 -8.89
C VAL A 44 -7.38 -2.94 -10.38
N GLY A 45 -6.55 -3.92 -10.74
CA GLY A 45 -6.35 -4.36 -12.12
C GLY A 45 -5.24 -3.61 -12.89
N GLU A 46 -4.58 -2.64 -12.28
CA GLU A 46 -3.37 -2.01 -12.83
C GLU A 46 -2.20 -3.02 -12.83
N LYS A 47 -1.39 -3.01 -13.88
CA LYS A 47 -0.30 -3.96 -14.11
C LYS A 47 1.05 -3.28 -14.11
#